data_AF-A0A377LQG6-F1
#
_entry.id   AF-A0A377LQG6-F1
#
_cell.length_a   1.000
_cell.length_b   1.000
_cell.length_c   1.000
_cell.angle_alpha   90.00
_cell.angle_beta   90.00
_cell.angle_gamma   90.00
#
_symmetry.space_group_name_H-M   'P 1'
#
loop_
_entity.id
_entity.type
_entity.pdbx_description
1 polymer ?
#
loop_
_entity_poly.entity_id
_entity_poly.type
_entity_poly.pdbx_seq_one_letter_code
_entity_poly.pdbx_strand_id
1 'polypeptide(L)'
;MVSFASRYRMPVSIRKDRPLTNEELQLIVPSAFSSDKHDSRSERYTYIPTINILDRLRDEGFQPYYATQSRTRDQDKREFTKHMLRLRRHDQINGKEVPEIILLNSHDGSSSYKMIPGMFRQVCSNGLVAWKDFGEIRVPTKGILSGRLLKALTRC
;
A
#
# COMPACT_ATOMS: atom_id res chain seq x y z
N MET A 1 1.31 -23.46 -19.06
CA MET A 1 0.06 -23.41 -19.85
C MET A 1 -0.77 -22.22 -19.35
N VAL A 2 -0.96 -21.17 -20.17
CA VAL A 2 -1.72 -19.98 -19.76
C VAL A 2 -3.16 -20.15 -20.23
N SER A 3 -4.10 -20.32 -19.30
CA SER A 3 -5.53 -20.43 -19.61
C SER A 3 -6.04 -19.18 -20.31
N PHE A 4 -6.97 -19.33 -21.25
CA PHE A 4 -7.61 -18.21 -21.98
C PHE A 4 -8.32 -17.24 -21.01
N ALA A 5 -8.88 -17.75 -19.92
CA ALA A 5 -9.48 -16.95 -18.84
C ALA A 5 -8.45 -16.08 -18.09
N SER A 6 -7.17 -16.45 -18.09
CA SER A 6 -6.10 -15.65 -17.48
C SER A 6 -5.73 -14.41 -18.29
N ARG A 7 -6.02 -14.36 -19.60
CA ARG A 7 -5.67 -13.23 -20.47
C ARG A 7 -6.63 -12.04 -20.33
N TYR A 8 -7.90 -12.31 -20.03
CA TYR A 8 -8.92 -11.30 -19.77
C TYR A 8 -9.11 -11.00 -18.27
N ARG A 9 -8.28 -11.60 -17.42
CA ARG A 9 -8.37 -11.44 -15.97
C ARG A 9 -7.77 -10.10 -15.57
N MET A 10 -8.50 -9.34 -14.76
CA MET A 10 -7.99 -8.10 -14.18
C MET A 10 -6.64 -8.34 -13.48
N PRO A 11 -5.65 -7.47 -13.70
CA PRO A 11 -4.35 -7.57 -13.05
C PRO A 11 -4.52 -7.39 -11.55
N VAL A 12 -3.71 -8.09 -10.76
CA VAL A 12 -3.69 -7.95 -9.29
C VAL A 12 -2.69 -6.94 -8.78
N SER A 13 -1.88 -6.42 -9.69
CA SER A 13 -0.90 -5.39 -9.43
C SER A 13 -0.87 -4.40 -10.58
N ILE A 14 -0.53 -3.17 -10.26
CA ILE A 14 -0.27 -2.11 -11.24
C ILE A 14 1.03 -1.42 -10.87
N ARG A 15 1.80 -1.06 -11.89
CA ARG A 15 2.99 -0.23 -11.78
C ARG A 15 2.97 0.80 -12.89
N LYS A 16 3.32 2.04 -12.57
CA LYS A 16 3.48 3.13 -13.54
C LYS A 16 4.72 3.95 -13.20
N ASP A 17 5.26 4.65 -14.19
CA ASP A 17 6.33 5.63 -14.00
C ASP A 17 5.79 7.03 -13.63
N ARG A 18 4.46 7.13 -13.50
CA ARG A 18 3.72 8.27 -12.95
C ARG A 18 2.96 7.84 -11.69
N PRO A 19 2.53 8.80 -10.84
CA PRO A 19 1.58 8.53 -9.76
C PRO A 19 0.32 7.80 -10.25
N LEU A 20 -0.15 6.85 -9.45
CA LEU A 20 -1.40 6.13 -9.66
C LEU A 20 -2.59 6.98 -9.23
N THR A 21 -3.65 6.96 -10.04
CA THR A 21 -4.90 7.66 -9.73
C THR A 21 -5.74 6.87 -8.72
N ASN A 22 -6.70 7.54 -8.07
CA ASN A 22 -7.63 6.84 -7.16
C ASN A 22 -8.45 5.77 -7.90
N GLU A 23 -8.84 6.01 -9.15
CA GLU A 23 -9.54 5.04 -9.98
C GLU A 23 -8.69 3.79 -10.25
N GLU A 24 -7.40 3.97 -10.60
CA GLU A 24 -6.46 2.87 -10.80
C GLU A 24 -6.26 2.08 -9.50
N LEU A 25 -6.16 2.77 -8.37
CA LEU A 25 -6.03 2.13 -7.07
C LEU A 25 -7.31 1.39 -6.68
N GLN A 26 -8.49 1.96 -6.90
CA GLN A 26 -9.76 1.32 -6.53
C GLN A 26 -9.99 0.03 -7.34
N LEU A 27 -9.54 0.00 -8.59
CA LEU A 27 -9.60 -1.21 -9.43
C LEU A 27 -8.68 -2.34 -8.92
N ILE A 28 -7.49 -2.00 -8.41
CA ILE A 28 -6.43 -2.98 -8.08
C ILE A 28 -6.41 -3.35 -6.59
N VAL A 29 -6.59 -2.35 -5.73
CA VAL A 29 -6.59 -2.44 -4.26
C VAL A 29 -7.91 -1.91 -3.67
N PRO A 30 -9.07 -2.46 -4.04
CA PRO A 30 -10.36 -2.03 -3.47
C PRO A 30 -10.38 -2.09 -1.94
N SER A 31 -9.62 -3.01 -1.31
CA SER A 31 -9.55 -3.09 0.15
C SER A 31 -8.94 -1.85 0.81
N ALA A 32 -8.14 -1.05 0.10
CA ALA A 32 -7.60 0.20 0.64
C ALA A 32 -8.68 1.30 0.83
N PHE A 33 -9.80 1.19 0.10
CA PHE A 33 -10.91 2.15 0.10
C PHE A 33 -12.10 1.71 0.95
N SER A 34 -12.16 0.44 1.35
CA SER A 34 -13.22 -0.05 2.21
C SER A 34 -13.26 0.77 3.50
N SER A 35 -14.43 1.32 3.84
CA SER A 35 -14.67 1.99 5.12
C SER A 35 -15.24 1.06 6.17
N ASP A 36 -15.76 -0.09 5.72
CA ASP A 36 -16.53 -0.99 6.56
C ASP A 36 -15.62 -1.97 7.31
N LYS A 37 -16.01 -2.22 8.55
CA LYS A 37 -15.46 -3.31 9.34
C LYS A 37 -16.11 -4.59 8.84
N HIS A 38 -15.34 -5.68 8.80
CA HIS A 38 -15.97 -6.98 8.74
C HIS A 38 -16.81 -7.15 10.02
N ASP A 39 -18.05 -7.64 9.91
CA ASP A 39 -19.03 -7.82 11.01
C ASP A 39 -18.52 -8.61 12.23
N SER A 40 -17.35 -9.23 12.12
CA SER A 40 -16.70 -10.01 13.17
C SER A 40 -16.04 -9.18 14.28
N ARG A 41 -16.22 -7.85 14.34
CA ARG A 41 -15.41 -6.96 15.21
C ARG A 41 -16.22 -5.98 16.06
N SER A 42 -15.75 -5.78 17.30
CA SER A 42 -16.35 -4.93 18.34
C SER A 42 -16.35 -3.43 18.00
N GLU A 43 -17.33 -2.69 18.53
CA GLU A 43 -17.50 -1.23 18.38
C GLU A 43 -16.28 -0.39 18.79
N ARG A 44 -15.42 -0.88 19.71
CA ARG A 44 -14.24 -0.15 20.24
C ARG A 44 -13.08 0.06 19.25
N TYR A 45 -13.12 -0.53 18.06
CA TYR A 45 -12.04 -0.39 17.07
C TYR A 45 -12.25 0.87 16.22
N THR A 46 -11.38 1.88 16.34
CA THR A 46 -11.37 3.04 15.43
C THR A 46 -10.73 2.59 14.12
N TYR A 47 -11.55 2.42 13.10
CA TYR A 47 -11.11 2.03 11.76
C TYR A 47 -10.81 3.31 10.98
N ILE A 48 -9.55 3.50 10.61
CA ILE A 48 -9.15 4.56 9.68
C ILE A 48 -8.94 3.87 8.33
N PRO A 49 -9.70 4.19 7.27
CA PRO A 49 -9.48 3.66 5.93
C PRO A 49 -8.05 3.94 5.44
N THR A 50 -7.49 3.02 4.65
CA THR A 50 -6.11 3.18 4.15
C THR A 50 -5.98 4.41 3.25
N ILE A 51 -7.03 4.75 2.51
CA ILE A 51 -7.09 5.96 1.68
C ILE A 51 -6.81 7.25 2.48
N ASN A 52 -7.30 7.36 3.73
CA ASN A 52 -7.04 8.54 4.55
C ASN A 52 -5.56 8.68 4.94
N ILE A 53 -4.85 7.55 5.08
CA ILE A 53 -3.41 7.53 5.33
C ILE A 53 -2.67 7.91 4.04
N LEU A 54 -3.12 7.37 2.91
CA LEU A 54 -2.57 7.67 1.60
C LEU A 54 -2.68 9.17 1.26
N ASP A 55 -3.83 9.80 1.52
CA ASP A 55 -4.04 11.21 1.23
C ASP A 55 -3.11 12.10 2.06
N ARG A 56 -2.90 11.79 3.35
CA ARG A 56 -1.91 12.49 4.17
C ARG A 56 -0.47 12.31 3.67
N LEU A 57 -0.14 11.12 3.15
CA LEU A 57 1.17 10.88 2.56
C LEU A 57 1.34 11.68 1.26
N ARG A 58 0.26 11.86 0.48
CA ARG A 58 0.26 12.71 -0.72
C ARG A 58 0.47 14.17 -0.41
N ASP A 59 -0.16 14.69 0.64
CA ASP A 59 0.03 16.08 1.10
C ASP A 59 1.51 16.35 1.44
N GLU A 60 2.22 15.31 1.89
CA GLU A 60 3.63 15.33 2.25
C GLU A 60 4.55 14.98 1.06
N GLY A 61 3.99 14.91 -0.15
CA GLY A 61 4.71 14.71 -1.39
C GLY A 61 5.03 13.27 -1.75
N PHE A 62 4.52 12.29 -1.00
CA PHE A 62 4.63 10.86 -1.33
C PHE A 62 3.47 10.40 -2.20
N GLN A 63 3.81 9.90 -3.38
CA GLN A 63 2.85 9.45 -4.38
C GLN A 63 2.96 7.95 -4.62
N PRO A 64 1.84 7.23 -4.85
CA PRO A 64 1.86 5.80 -5.10
C PRO A 64 2.27 5.51 -6.56
N TYR A 65 3.27 4.64 -6.76
CA TYR A 65 3.71 4.20 -8.11
C TYR A 65 3.47 2.72 -8.35
N TYR A 66 3.14 1.98 -7.29
CA TYR A 66 2.82 0.56 -7.35
C TYR A 66 1.75 0.22 -6.33
N ALA A 67 0.82 -0.65 -6.74
CA ALA A 67 -0.20 -1.21 -5.87
C ALA A 67 -0.41 -2.69 -6.19
N THR A 68 -0.69 -3.50 -5.18
CA THR A 68 -1.07 -4.91 -5.36
C THR A 68 -1.97 -5.38 -4.22
N GLN A 69 -2.89 -6.29 -4.52
CA GLN A 69 -3.76 -6.92 -3.53
C GLN A 69 -3.66 -8.44 -3.61
N SER A 70 -3.65 -9.08 -2.44
CA SER A 70 -3.68 -10.53 -2.31
C SER A 70 -5.01 -11.08 -2.81
N ARG A 71 -4.94 -12.15 -3.60
CA ARG A 71 -6.12 -12.86 -4.10
C ARG A 71 -6.79 -13.64 -2.97
N THR A 72 -8.12 -13.60 -2.95
CA THR A 72 -8.96 -14.51 -2.19
C THR A 72 -9.87 -15.27 -3.16
N ARG A 73 -10.20 -16.51 -2.82
CA ARG A 73 -11.22 -17.31 -3.53
C ARG A 73 -12.64 -16.94 -3.08
N ASP A 74 -12.73 -16.38 -1.88
CA ASP A 74 -13.96 -15.94 -1.23
C ASP A 74 -14.21 -14.46 -1.56
N GLN A 75 -15.31 -14.17 -2.27
CA GLN A 75 -15.61 -12.82 -2.76
C GLN A 75 -15.91 -11.85 -1.60
N ASP A 76 -16.55 -12.33 -0.53
CA ASP A 76 -16.93 -11.51 0.62
C ASP A 76 -15.69 -11.02 1.38
N LYS A 77 -14.57 -11.73 1.23
CA LYS A 77 -13.28 -11.34 1.82
C LYS A 77 -12.45 -10.42 0.94
N ARG A 78 -12.88 -10.13 -0.29
CA ARG A 78 -12.09 -9.36 -1.26
C ARG A 78 -11.80 -7.95 -0.76
N GLU A 79 -12.73 -7.34 -0.05
CA GLU A 79 -12.54 -6.00 0.53
C GLU A 79 -11.68 -6.00 1.79
N PHE A 80 -11.34 -7.19 2.31
CA PHE A 80 -10.58 -7.34 3.56
C PHE A 80 -9.17 -7.90 3.33
N THR A 81 -8.82 -8.29 2.10
CA THR A 81 -7.52 -8.91 1.83
C THR A 81 -6.36 -7.93 1.91
N LYS A 82 -5.19 -8.50 2.17
CA LYS A 82 -3.94 -7.76 2.30
C LYS A 82 -3.61 -7.01 1.02
N HIS A 83 -3.26 -5.74 1.14
CA HIS A 83 -2.77 -4.93 0.05
C HIS A 83 -1.42 -4.30 0.40
N MET A 84 -0.69 -3.95 -0.65
CA MET A 84 0.60 -3.27 -0.58
C MET A 84 0.59 -2.08 -1.52
N LEU A 85 0.99 -0.92 -1.01
CA LEU A 85 1.26 0.28 -1.79
C LEU A 85 2.75 0.62 -1.67
N ARG A 86 3.38 1.03 -2.76
CA ARG A 86 4.75 1.57 -2.73
C ARG A 86 4.70 3.04 -3.14
N LEU A 87 5.20 3.86 -2.24
CA LEU A 87 5.14 5.31 -2.32
C LEU A 87 6.53 5.87 -2.52
N ARG A 88 6.64 6.91 -3.35
CA ARG A 88 7.89 7.63 -3.63
C ARG A 88 7.64 9.11 -3.52
N ARG A 89 8.67 9.88 -3.16
CA ARG A 89 8.57 11.34 -3.31
C ARG A 89 8.64 11.72 -4.80
N HIS A 90 7.86 12.72 -5.18
CA HIS A 90 7.76 13.19 -6.58
C HIS A 90 9.09 13.71 -7.16
N ASP A 91 10.04 14.10 -6.31
CA ASP A 91 11.37 14.64 -6.67
C ASP A 91 12.43 13.54 -6.86
N GLN A 92 12.17 12.30 -6.44
CA GLN A 92 13.14 11.20 -6.43
C GLN A 92 12.65 10.00 -7.26
N ILE A 93 12.31 10.23 -8.52
CA ILE A 93 11.75 9.19 -9.40
C ILE A 93 12.85 8.39 -10.12
N ASN A 94 13.97 9.05 -10.43
CA ASN A 94 15.01 8.53 -11.31
C ASN A 94 16.27 8.15 -10.52
N GLY A 95 16.46 6.85 -10.30
CA GLY A 95 17.64 6.29 -9.65
C GLY A 95 17.65 4.77 -9.76
N LYS A 96 18.84 4.16 -9.77
CA LYS A 96 18.96 2.69 -9.66
C LYS A 96 18.39 2.21 -8.32
N GLU A 97 18.58 3.00 -7.27
CA GLU A 97 18.01 2.84 -5.94
C GLU A 97 17.17 4.08 -5.63
N VAL A 98 15.92 3.86 -5.25
CA VAL A 98 14.95 4.91 -4.96
C VAL A 98 14.48 4.74 -3.52
N PRO A 99 14.42 5.82 -2.72
CA PRO A 99 13.79 5.76 -1.42
C PRO A 99 12.30 5.58 -1.60
N GLU A 100 11.76 4.53 -1.00
CA GLU A 100 10.32 4.27 -1.01
C GLU A 100 9.80 4.00 0.39
N ILE A 101 8.50 4.18 0.53
CA ILE A 101 7.73 3.70 1.68
C ILE A 101 6.83 2.59 1.18
N ILE A 102 6.99 1.40 1.73
CA ILE A 102 6.02 0.32 1.54
C ILE A 102 4.96 0.43 2.63
N LEU A 103 3.72 0.69 2.23
CA LEU A 103 2.56 0.62 3.10
C LEU A 103 1.88 -0.74 2.91
N LEU A 104 1.88 -1.55 3.98
CA LEU A 104 1.24 -2.85 4.05
C LEU A 104 0.06 -2.78 5.02
N ASN A 105 -1.08 -3.27 4.58
CA ASN A 105 -2.24 -3.41 5.44
C ASN A 105 -3.02 -4.70 5.16
N SER A 106 -3.66 -5.22 6.21
CA SER A 106 -4.55 -6.39 6.19
C SER A 106 -5.83 -6.00 6.90
N HIS A 107 -6.96 -6.00 6.19
CA HIS A 107 -8.26 -5.66 6.77
C HIS A 107 -8.97 -6.87 7.41
N ASP A 108 -8.27 -7.99 7.61
CA ASP A 108 -8.72 -9.19 8.34
C ASP A 108 -8.63 -9.05 9.88
N GLY A 109 -8.16 -7.89 10.38
CA GLY A 109 -8.01 -7.60 11.80
C GLY A 109 -6.84 -8.33 12.47
N SER A 110 -5.94 -8.94 11.69
CA SER A 110 -4.73 -9.60 12.21
C SER A 110 -3.49 -8.70 12.21
N SER A 111 -3.53 -7.57 11.50
CA SER A 111 -2.35 -6.72 11.29
C SER A 111 -2.68 -5.23 11.43
N SER A 112 -1.86 -4.51 12.20
CA SER A 112 -1.79 -3.05 12.13
C SER A 112 -1.16 -2.60 10.82
N TYR A 113 -1.45 -1.38 10.36
CA TYR A 113 -0.71 -0.72 9.29
C TYR A 113 0.80 -0.82 9.54
N LYS A 114 1.53 -1.30 8.54
CA LYS A 114 3.00 -1.33 8.56
C LYS A 114 3.52 -0.39 7.49
N MET A 115 4.43 0.49 7.89
CA MET A 115 5.19 1.32 6.96
C MET A 115 6.65 0.93 7.05
N ILE A 116 7.23 0.59 5.91
CA ILE A 116 8.61 0.12 5.80
C ILE A 116 9.33 1.10 4.87
N PRO A 117 10.00 2.13 5.42
CA PRO A 117 10.92 2.94 4.64
C PRO A 117 12.17 2.13 4.27
N GLY A 118 12.65 2.33 3.06
CA GLY A 118 13.82 1.61 2.57
C GLY A 118 14.36 2.20 1.28
N MET A 119 15.59 1.82 0.95
CA MET A 119 16.13 1.99 -0.39
C MET A 119 15.78 0.75 -1.21
N PHE A 120 15.02 0.95 -2.27
CA PHE A 120 14.51 -0.12 -3.10
C PHE A 120 15.12 -0.03 -4.49
N ARG A 121 15.84 -1.08 -4.89
CA ARG A 121 16.34 -1.20 -6.26
C ARG A 121 15.22 -1.68 -7.18
N GLN A 122 15.06 -1.03 -8.33
CA GLN A 122 14.13 -1.49 -9.35
C GLN A 122 14.72 -2.70 -10.10
N VAL A 123 14.57 -3.91 -9.57
CA VAL A 123 15.06 -5.12 -10.25
C VAL A 123 13.85 -5.91 -10.79
N CYS A 124 13.57 -5.69 -12.08
CA CYS A 124 12.62 -6.40 -12.94
C CYS A 124 11.11 -6.14 -12.76
N SER A 125 10.39 -6.25 -13.89
CA SER A 125 8.94 -6.04 -14.05
C SER A 125 8.07 -6.95 -13.18
N ASN A 126 8.66 -7.96 -12.55
CA ASN A 126 7.99 -8.93 -11.68
C ASN A 126 8.02 -8.52 -10.19
N GLY A 127 8.57 -7.35 -9.84
CA GLY A 127 8.53 -6.82 -8.48
C GLY A 127 9.55 -7.43 -7.51
N LEU A 128 10.61 -8.08 -8.01
CA LEU A 128 11.75 -8.44 -7.17
C LEU A 128 12.46 -7.16 -6.71
N VAL A 129 12.76 -7.07 -5.43
CA VAL A 129 13.47 -5.92 -4.89
C VAL A 129 14.60 -6.41 -4.01
N ALA A 130 15.82 -5.99 -4.32
CA ALA A 130 16.91 -5.97 -3.36
C ALA A 130 16.69 -4.74 -2.46
N TRP A 131 16.53 -4.97 -1.16
CA TRP A 131 16.21 -3.91 -0.20
C TRP A 131 17.32 -3.74 0.84
N LYS A 132 17.50 -2.50 1.28
CA LYS A 132 18.09 -2.16 2.58
C LYS A 132 17.00 -1.39 3.34
N ASP A 133 16.40 -2.02 4.33
CA ASP A 133 15.33 -1.41 5.12
C ASP A 133 15.94 -0.53 6.22
N PHE A 134 15.22 0.53 6.57
CA PHE A 134 15.59 1.41 7.69
C PHE A 134 14.78 1.08 8.96
N GLY A 135 14.14 -0.11 9.00
CA GLY A 135 13.25 -0.57 10.08
C GLY A 135 11.75 -0.61 9.71
N GLU A 136 10.96 -1.36 10.48
CA GLU A 136 9.50 -1.43 10.37
C GLU A 136 8.84 -0.45 11.36
N ILE A 137 7.96 0.43 10.87
CA ILE A 137 7.14 1.30 11.71
C ILE A 137 5.71 0.78 11.71
N ARG A 138 5.20 0.43 12.89
CA ARG A 138 3.78 0.12 13.09
C ARG A 138 3.02 1.40 13.35
N VAL A 139 2.00 1.68 12.55
CA VAL A 139 1.18 2.87 12.70
C VAL A 139 -0.06 2.49 13.51
N PRO A 140 -0.23 3.04 14.73
CA PRO A 140 -1.40 2.76 15.53
C PRO A 140 -2.65 3.35 14.87
N THR A 141 -3.73 2.57 14.79
CA THR A 141 -5.04 2.96 14.22
C THR A 141 -5.74 4.10 14.97
N LYS A 142 -5.31 4.43 16.19
CA LYS A 142 -5.85 5.54 17.00
C LYS A 142 -5.06 6.84 16.87
N GLY A 143 -3.88 6.82 16.26
CA GLY A 143 -3.02 7.99 16.14
C GLY A 143 -3.02 8.49 14.71
N ILE A 144 -3.38 9.76 14.53
CA ILE A 144 -2.99 10.53 13.35
C ILE A 144 -1.53 10.19 13.02
N LEU A 145 -1.20 9.99 11.73
CA LEU A 145 0.19 9.99 11.22
C LEU A 145 0.93 11.14 11.90
N SER A 146 1.60 10.84 13.00
CA SER A 146 2.06 11.89 13.89
C SER A 146 3.20 12.57 13.15
N GLY A 147 3.30 13.90 13.18
CA GLY A 147 4.39 14.61 12.50
C GLY A 147 5.79 14.08 12.86
N ARG A 148 5.95 13.37 13.99
CA ARG A 148 7.15 12.58 14.32
C ARG A 148 7.44 11.42 13.36
N LEU A 149 6.42 10.64 13.02
CA LEU A 149 6.52 9.48 12.13
C LEU A 149 6.86 9.95 10.72
N LEU A 150 6.29 11.09 10.35
CA LEU A 150 6.55 11.71 9.07
C LEU A 150 7.94 12.36 8.98
N LYS A 151 8.39 13.05 10.04
CA LYS A 151 9.78 13.54 10.19
C LYS A 151 10.81 12.41 10.17
N ALA A 152 10.47 11.21 10.64
CA ALA A 152 11.35 10.05 10.54
C ALA A 152 11.52 9.60 9.08
N LEU A 153 10.45 9.65 8.29
CA LEU A 153 10.45 9.30 6.87
C LEU A 153 11.19 10.35 6.01
N THR A 154 11.13 11.63 6.36
CA THR A 154 11.87 12.70 5.64
C THR A 154 13.37 12.72 5.92
N ARG A 155 13.84 11.94 6.91
CA ARG A 155 15.26 11.82 7.30
C ARG A 155 15.97 10.61 6.65
N CYS A 156 15.24 9.78 5.92
CA CYS A 156 15.78 8.64 5.17
C CYS A 156 16.28 9.06 3.78
#